data_AF-A0ABD7MM92-F1
#
_entry.id   AF-A0ABD7MM92-F1
#
_cell.length_a   1.000
_cell.length_b   1.000
_cell.length_c   1.000
_cell.angle_alpha   90.00
_cell.angle_beta   90.00
_cell.angle_gamma   90.00
#
_symmetry.space_group_name_H-M   'P 1'
#
loop_
_entity.id
_entity.type
_entity.pdbx_description
1 polymer ?
#
loop_
_entity_poly.entity_id
_entity_poly.type
_entity_poly.pdbx_seq_one_letter_code
_entity_poly.pdbx_strand_id
1 'polypeptide(L)'
;MLAQLSPAQSGEALHGLLALARHQLACQPAFIAGFSSHLNQLSDDDFINALPDLRAAMAWLPPRERGTLAHQVLEHYQLAQLPVSALQMPLHCPPQAIAHHQQLEQQALASLQNWGVFHV
;
A
#
# COMPACT_ATOMS: atom_id res chain seq x y z
N MET A 1 -0.06 -31.64 -6.50
CA MET A 1 0.92 -31.57 -5.40
C MET A 1 0.29 -31.17 -4.06
N LEU A 2 -0.54 -30.12 -3.98
CA LEU A 2 -1.17 -29.74 -2.69
C LEU A 2 -2.28 -30.69 -2.21
N ALA A 3 -2.98 -31.37 -3.12
CA ALA A 3 -4.12 -32.24 -2.80
C ALA A 3 -3.78 -33.53 -2.01
N GLN A 4 -2.50 -33.78 -1.70
CA GLN A 4 -2.05 -34.98 -0.98
C GLN A 4 -1.51 -34.67 0.43
N LEU A 5 -1.54 -33.39 0.84
CA LEU A 5 -1.03 -32.98 2.15
C LEU A 5 -2.04 -33.30 3.25
N SER A 6 -1.54 -33.77 4.40
CA SER A 6 -2.37 -33.83 5.61
C SER A 6 -2.82 -32.43 6.05
N PRO A 7 -3.87 -32.28 6.87
CA PRO A 7 -4.32 -30.97 7.35
C PRO A 7 -3.21 -30.14 8.03
N ALA A 8 -2.35 -30.79 8.82
CA ALA A 8 -1.21 -30.14 9.47
C ALA A 8 -0.17 -29.63 8.47
N GLN A 9 0.21 -30.47 7.48
CA GLN A 9 1.18 -30.11 6.44
C GLN A 9 0.63 -29.04 5.48
N SER A 10 -0.69 -29.01 5.28
CA SER A 10 -1.35 -28.01 4.44
C SER A 10 -1.18 -26.60 5.01
N GLY A 11 -1.28 -26.44 6.33
CA GLY A 11 -1.07 -25.15 7.01
C GLY A 11 0.36 -24.64 6.88
N GLU A 12 1.34 -25.52 7.11
CA GLU A 12 2.77 -25.18 6.96
C GLU A 12 3.13 -24.84 5.51
N ALA A 13 2.65 -25.65 4.55
CA ALA A 13 2.89 -25.40 3.14
C ALA A 13 2.29 -24.05 2.68
N LEU A 14 1.06 -23.73 3.10
CA LEU A 14 0.44 -22.43 2.79
C LEU A 14 1.23 -21.28 3.40
N HIS A 15 1.65 -21.41 4.66
CA HIS A 15 2.48 -20.39 5.31
C HIS A 15 3.78 -20.15 4.55
N GLY A 16 4.47 -21.22 4.15
CA GLY A 16 5.70 -21.16 3.35
C GLY A 16 5.48 -20.51 1.98
N LEU A 17 4.41 -20.87 1.27
CA LEU A 17 4.07 -20.26 -0.03
C LEU A 17 3.79 -18.77 0.09
N LEU A 18 3.04 -18.35 1.11
CA LEU A 18 2.77 -16.93 1.36
C LEU A 18 4.02 -16.16 1.79
N ALA A 19 4.91 -16.77 2.57
CA ALA A 19 6.20 -16.17 2.92
C ALA A 19 7.09 -16.01 1.68
N LEU A 20 7.15 -17.03 0.83
CA LEU A 20 7.90 -17.00 -0.41
C LEU A 20 7.37 -15.92 -1.36
N ALA A 21 6.06 -15.84 -1.56
CA ALA A 21 5.45 -14.84 -2.44
C ALA A 21 5.79 -13.40 -2.00
N ARG A 22 5.69 -13.11 -0.70
CA ARG A 22 6.06 -11.81 -0.12
C ARG A 22 7.56 -11.52 -0.30
N HIS A 23 8.40 -12.52 -0.07
CA HIS A 23 9.84 -12.39 -0.27
C HIS A 23 10.20 -12.10 -1.73
N GLN A 24 9.59 -12.80 -2.69
CA GLN A 24 9.80 -12.58 -4.12
C GLN A 24 9.42 -11.16 -4.52
N LEU A 25 8.26 -10.68 -4.06
CA LEU A 25 7.81 -9.30 -4.30
C LEU A 25 8.80 -8.28 -3.73
N ALA A 26 9.31 -8.50 -2.51
CA ALA A 26 10.27 -7.61 -1.86
C ALA A 26 11.68 -7.67 -2.45
N CYS A 27 12.08 -8.76 -3.12
CA CYS A 27 13.44 -8.95 -3.63
C CYS A 27 13.59 -8.71 -5.13
N GLN A 28 12.51 -8.43 -5.86
CA GLN A 28 12.55 -8.23 -7.30
C GLN A 28 12.57 -6.74 -7.65
N PRO A 29 13.72 -6.14 -8.03
CA PRO A 29 13.82 -4.69 -8.27
C PRO A 29 12.90 -4.20 -9.39
N ALA A 30 12.62 -5.07 -10.37
CA ALA A 30 11.70 -4.77 -11.46
C ALA A 30 10.25 -4.55 -10.98
N PHE A 31 9.87 -5.08 -9.81
CA PHE A 31 8.53 -4.92 -9.26
C PHE A 31 8.20 -3.44 -9.01
N ILE A 32 9.06 -2.73 -8.26
CA ILE A 32 8.84 -1.31 -7.96
C ILE A 32 8.82 -0.47 -9.23
N ALA A 33 9.73 -0.71 -10.17
CA ALA A 33 9.76 0.02 -11.43
C ALA A 33 8.48 -0.19 -12.26
N GLY A 34 8.04 -1.44 -12.41
CA GLY A 34 6.79 -1.77 -13.12
C GLY A 34 5.55 -1.22 -12.43
N PHE A 35 5.48 -1.35 -11.11
CA PHE A 35 4.38 -0.85 -10.30
C PHE A 35 4.28 0.68 -10.33
N SER A 36 5.41 1.39 -10.17
CA SER A 36 5.50 2.84 -10.33
C SER A 36 5.05 3.30 -11.73
N SER A 37 5.51 2.62 -12.79
CA SER A 37 5.09 2.92 -14.15
C SER A 37 3.59 2.75 -14.35
N HIS A 38 3.00 1.69 -13.79
CA HIS A 38 1.56 1.45 -13.84
C HIS A 38 0.79 2.54 -13.10
N LEU A 39 1.21 2.92 -11.89
CA LEU A 39 0.57 4.00 -11.12
C LEU A 39 0.61 5.33 -11.87
N ASN A 40 1.71 5.65 -12.55
CA ASN A 40 1.86 6.88 -13.35
C ASN A 40 1.02 6.89 -14.64
N GLN A 41 0.41 5.76 -15.03
CA GLN A 41 -0.50 5.67 -16.18
C GLN A 41 -1.97 5.79 -15.79
N LEU A 42 -2.29 5.73 -14.49
CA LEU A 42 -3.66 5.90 -14.02
C LEU A 42 -4.08 7.37 -14.15
N SER A 43 -5.36 7.60 -14.45
CA SER A 43 -5.96 8.91 -14.29
C SER A 43 -6.06 9.26 -12.80
N ASP A 44 -6.22 10.53 -12.47
CA ASP A 44 -6.41 10.98 -11.08
C ASP A 44 -7.60 10.26 -10.42
N ASP A 45 -8.72 10.15 -11.13
CA ASP A 45 -9.93 9.48 -10.65
C ASP A 45 -9.69 7.98 -10.40
N ASP A 46 -9.04 7.28 -11.35
CA ASP A 46 -8.72 5.86 -11.20
C ASP A 46 -7.74 5.61 -10.06
N PHE A 47 -6.75 6.48 -9.90
CA PHE A 47 -5.78 6.40 -8.81
C PHE A 47 -6.45 6.58 -7.46
N ILE A 48 -7.30 7.61 -7.30
CA ILE A 48 -8.03 7.86 -6.05
C ILE A 48 -8.95 6.69 -5.71
N ASN A 49 -9.64 6.11 -6.70
CA ASN A 49 -10.51 4.95 -6.51
C ASN A 49 -9.72 3.69 -6.10
N ALA A 50 -8.53 3.47 -6.65
CA ALA A 50 -7.69 2.32 -6.32
C ALA A 50 -6.95 2.47 -4.97
N LEU A 51 -6.79 3.69 -4.48
CA LEU A 51 -5.91 4.02 -3.35
C LEU A 51 -6.22 3.25 -2.04
N PRO A 52 -7.50 3.02 -1.64
CA PRO A 52 -7.80 2.24 -0.44
C PRO A 52 -7.27 0.80 -0.52
N ASP A 53 -7.49 0.13 -1.65
CA ASP A 53 -7.04 -1.25 -1.86
C ASP A 53 -5.52 -1.35 -1.99
N LEU A 54 -4.89 -0.37 -2.64
CA LEU A 54 -3.43 -0.27 -2.71
C LEU A 54 -2.80 -0.14 -1.31
N ARG A 55 -3.37 0.72 -0.44
CA ARG A 55 -2.93 0.85 0.95
C ARG A 55 -3.16 -0.44 1.74
N ALA A 56 -4.32 -1.07 1.58
CA ALA A 56 -4.64 -2.33 2.22
C ALA A 56 -3.64 -3.42 1.83
N ALA A 57 -3.35 -3.58 0.53
CA ALA A 57 -2.38 -4.55 0.03
C ALA A 57 -0.98 -4.34 0.64
N MET A 58 -0.52 -3.09 0.73
CA MET A 58 0.77 -2.78 1.33
C MET A 58 0.82 -3.02 2.85
N ALA A 59 -0.31 -2.85 3.55
CA ALA A 59 -0.41 -3.10 4.99
C ALA A 59 -0.20 -4.58 5.37
N TRP A 60 -0.49 -5.51 4.46
CA TRP A 60 -0.32 -6.96 4.66
C TRP A 60 1.15 -7.43 4.67
N LEU A 61 2.06 -6.63 4.11
CA LEU A 61 3.48 -6.96 4.10
C LEU A 61 4.07 -6.79 5.50
N PRO A 62 4.85 -7.74 6.04
CA PRO A 62 5.46 -7.56 7.36
C PRO A 62 6.54 -6.47 7.39
N PRO A 63 6.98 -6.04 8.59
CA PRO A 63 7.95 -4.97 8.74
C PRO A 63 9.24 -5.16 7.92
N ARG A 64 9.77 -6.38 7.83
CA ARG A 64 11.01 -6.68 7.11
C ARG A 64 10.85 -6.41 5.61
N GLU A 65 9.84 -7.01 5.00
CA GLU A 65 9.56 -6.89 3.56
C GLU A 65 9.19 -5.46 3.17
N ARG A 66 8.42 -4.76 4.02
CA ARG A 66 8.16 -3.32 3.84
C ARG A 66 9.44 -2.50 3.86
N GLY A 67 10.37 -2.80 4.77
CA GLY A 67 11.67 -2.15 4.82
C GLY A 67 12.50 -2.39 3.55
N THR A 68 12.50 -3.61 3.02
CA THR A 68 13.19 -3.93 1.75
C THR A 68 12.58 -3.17 0.57
N LEU A 69 11.26 -3.15 0.44
CA LEU A 69 10.58 -2.39 -0.61
C LEU A 69 10.85 -0.88 -0.49
N ALA A 70 10.88 -0.34 0.73
CA ALA A 70 11.16 1.07 0.95
C ALA A 70 12.55 1.49 0.42
N HIS A 71 13.57 0.63 0.59
CA HIS A 71 14.88 0.88 -0.04
C HIS A 71 14.77 0.86 -1.56
N GLN A 72 14.05 -0.11 -2.15
CA GLN A 72 13.86 -0.18 -3.60
C GLN A 72 13.11 1.03 -4.17
N VAL A 73 12.16 1.60 -3.43
CA VAL A 73 11.49 2.86 -3.78
C VAL A 73 12.51 4.00 -3.84
N LEU A 74 13.36 4.15 -2.82
CA LEU A 74 14.39 5.18 -2.81
C LEU A 74 15.38 5.02 -3.97
N GLU A 75 15.83 3.79 -4.24
CA GLU A 75 16.71 3.50 -5.39
C GLU A 75 16.04 3.85 -6.73
N HIS A 76 14.76 3.46 -6.91
CA HIS A 76 14.02 3.72 -8.14
C HIS A 76 13.90 5.20 -8.47
N TYR A 77 13.69 6.04 -7.44
CA TYR A 77 13.59 7.49 -7.56
C TYR A 77 14.93 8.23 -7.40
N GLN A 78 16.07 7.51 -7.40
CA GLN A 78 17.41 8.10 -7.25
C GLN A 78 17.56 8.93 -5.95
N LEU A 79 16.93 8.45 -4.88
CA LEU A 79 16.92 9.02 -3.53
C LEU A 79 17.61 8.09 -2.51
N ALA A 80 18.45 7.16 -2.98
CA ALA A 80 19.16 6.17 -2.15
C ALA A 80 19.96 6.77 -0.99
N GLN A 81 20.37 8.04 -1.10
CA GLN A 81 21.05 8.79 -0.03
C GLN A 81 20.17 9.11 1.17
N LEU A 82 18.83 9.05 1.03
CA LEU A 82 17.90 9.31 2.12
C LEU A 82 17.73 8.07 3.00
N PRO A 83 17.58 8.22 4.32
CA PRO A 83 17.19 7.10 5.16
C PRO A 83 15.75 6.66 4.83
N VAL A 84 15.43 5.38 4.98
CA VAL A 84 14.04 4.88 4.82
C VAL A 84 13.03 5.61 5.70
N SER A 85 13.45 6.11 6.87
CA SER A 85 12.60 6.93 7.73
C SER A 85 12.12 8.22 7.07
N ALA A 86 12.81 8.72 6.03
CA ALA A 86 12.39 9.87 5.23
C ALA A 86 11.01 9.63 4.57
N LEU A 87 10.72 8.38 4.17
CA LEU A 87 9.42 8.01 3.57
C LEU A 87 8.27 8.03 4.59
N GLN A 88 8.58 8.06 5.89
CA GLN A 88 7.61 8.10 6.97
C GLN A 88 7.55 9.48 7.64
N MET A 89 8.33 10.44 7.15
CA MET A 89 8.30 11.78 7.73
C MET A 89 6.92 12.39 7.55
N PRO A 90 6.34 12.96 8.62
CA PRO A 90 5.07 13.64 8.50
C PRO A 90 5.20 14.76 7.48
N LEU A 91 4.20 14.85 6.60
CA LEU A 91 4.09 15.97 5.68
C LEU A 91 4.05 17.26 6.50
N HIS A 92 4.95 18.21 6.18
CA HIS A 92 4.94 19.53 6.78
C HIS A 92 3.70 20.29 6.26
N CYS A 93 2.56 20.03 6.90
CA CYS A 93 1.33 20.76 6.67
C CYS A 93 0.93 21.44 7.98
N PRO A 94 0.48 22.71 7.93
CA PRO A 94 -0.01 23.38 9.12
C PRO A 94 -1.23 22.59 9.65
N PRO A 95 -1.37 22.41 10.97
CA PRO A 95 -2.47 21.63 11.54
C PRO A 95 -3.85 22.19 11.14
N GLN A 96 -3.93 23.49 10.86
CA GLN A 96 -5.13 24.15 10.32
C GLN A 96 -5.52 23.60 8.93
N ALA A 97 -4.55 23.26 8.07
CA ALA A 97 -4.83 22.65 6.78
C ALA A 97 -5.35 21.21 6.93
N ILE A 98 -4.82 20.43 7.88
CA ILE A 98 -5.35 19.09 8.16
C ILE A 98 -6.81 19.18 8.61
N ALA A 99 -7.09 20.04 9.61
CA ALA A 99 -8.42 20.24 10.14
C ALA A 99 -9.41 20.72 9.06
N HIS A 100 -8.97 21.63 8.18
CA HIS A 100 -9.78 22.11 7.07
C HIS A 100 -10.17 20.99 6.09
N HIS A 101 -9.21 20.16 5.66
CA HIS A 101 -9.50 19.05 4.76
C HIS A 101 -10.37 17.97 5.41
N GLN A 102 -10.15 17.65 6.69
CA GLN A 102 -11.02 16.73 7.44
C GLN A 102 -12.45 17.27 7.53
N GLN A 103 -12.63 18.57 7.72
CA GLN A 103 -13.95 19.19 7.74
C GLN A 103 -14.64 19.09 6.37
N LEU A 104 -13.91 19.34 5.27
CA LEU A 104 -14.43 19.18 3.91
C LEU A 104 -14.87 17.73 3.63
N GLU A 105 -14.06 16.75 4.04
CA GLU A 105 -14.38 15.33 3.90
C GLU A 105 -15.65 14.96 4.69
N GLN A 106 -15.76 15.41 5.94
CA GLN A 106 -16.97 15.19 6.75
C GLN A 106 -18.21 15.83 6.13
N GLN A 107 -18.09 17.03 5.55
CA GLN A 107 -19.19 17.69 4.85
C GLN A 107 -19.61 16.93 3.59
N ALA A 108 -18.66 16.43 2.82
CA ALA A 108 -18.93 15.59 1.65
C ALA A 108 -19.65 14.30 2.04
N LEU A 109 -19.16 13.60 3.07
CA LEU A 109 -19.78 12.38 3.59
C LEU A 109 -21.19 12.62 4.12
N ALA A 110 -21.41 13.68 4.92
CA ALA A 110 -22.74 14.05 5.40
C ALA A 110 -23.70 14.37 4.24
N SER A 111 -23.19 15.02 3.19
CA SER A 111 -23.97 15.26 1.98
C SER A 111 -24.34 13.96 1.29
N LEU A 112 -23.39 13.03 1.08
CA LEU A 112 -23.69 11.74 0.46
C LEU A 112 -24.70 10.90 1.27
N GLN A 113 -24.63 10.95 2.59
CA GLN A 113 -25.60 10.31 3.50
C GLN A 113 -27.01 10.91 3.33
N ASN A 114 -27.13 12.23 3.24
CA ASN A 114 -28.43 12.90 3.02
C ASN A 114 -29.10 12.48 1.70
N TRP A 115 -28.31 12.15 0.69
CA TRP A 115 -28.80 11.68 -0.62
C TRP A 115 -29.02 10.16 -0.67
N GLY A 116 -28.72 9.44 0.42
CA GLY A 116 -28.86 7.98 0.49
C GLY A 116 -27.82 7.20 -0.33
N VAL A 117 -26.74 7.86 -0.76
CA VAL A 117 -25.70 7.26 -1.62
C VAL A 117 -24.61 6.56 -0.79
N PHE A 118 -24.55 6.84 0.52
CA PHE A 118 -23.55 6.28 1.42
C PHE A 118 -24.17 5.92 2.78
N HIS A 119 -23.97 4.67 3.22
CA HIS A 119 -24.34 4.19 4.55
C HIS A 119 -23.09 3.59 5.23
N VAL A 120 -22.82 4.03 6.46
CA VAL A 120 -21.74 3.52 7.33
C VAL A 120 -22.23 2.31 8.11
#